data_AF-A0A265N711-F1
#
_entry.id   AF-A0A265N711-F1
#
_cell.length_a   1.000
_cell.length_b   1.000
_cell.length_c   1.000
_cell.angle_alpha   90.00
_cell.angle_beta   90.00
_cell.angle_gamma   90.00
#
_symmetry.space_group_name_H-M   'P 1'
#
loop_
_entity.id
_entity.type
_entity.pdbx_description
1 polymer ?
#
loop_
_entity_poly.entity_id
_entity_poly.type
_entity_poly.pdbx_seq_one_letter_code
_entity_poly.pdbx_strand_id
1 'polypeptide(L)' 'MKPIKVEQENLKEAIKNGQSYIQVDDKKYLLLEVDEINQNENYVVSDPVEEKKLLDALNKHNPILTEDEINKMLKR' A
#
# COMPACT_ATOMS: atom_id res chain seq x y z
N MET A 1 -11.52 9.11 11.28
CA MET A 1 -10.05 9.36 11.39
C MET A 1 -9.76 10.60 12.20
N LYS A 2 -8.55 10.72 12.77
CA LYS A 2 -8.07 11.96 13.42
C LYS A 2 -7.20 12.73 12.42
N PRO A 3 -7.41 14.04 12.22
CA PRO A 3 -6.57 14.83 11.33
C PRO A 3 -5.12 14.86 11.83
N ILE A 4 -4.17 14.70 10.92
CA ILE A 4 -2.74 14.85 11.20
C ILE A 4 -2.43 16.34 11.13
N LYS A 5 -1.95 16.91 12.24
CA LYS A 5 -1.52 18.30 12.28
C LYS A 5 -0.08 18.40 11.80
N VAL A 6 0.12 19.00 10.63
CA VAL A 6 1.46 19.31 10.10
C VAL A 6 1.91 20.63 10.71
N GLU A 7 3.01 20.63 11.47
CA GLU A 7 3.54 21.85 12.13
C GLU A 7 4.69 22.51 11.36
N GLN A 8 5.29 21.81 10.40
CA GLN A 8 6.42 22.31 9.62
C GLN A 8 5.96 23.32 8.57
N GLU A 9 6.43 24.56 8.68
CA GLU A 9 5.99 25.70 7.87
C GLU A 9 6.32 25.53 6.38
N ASN A 10 7.51 25.01 6.07
CA ASN A 10 7.95 24.70 4.71
C ASN A 10 7.04 23.66 4.02
N LEU A 11 6.52 22.71 4.81
CA LEU A 11 5.59 21.70 4.31
C LEU A 11 4.23 22.32 3.98
N LYS A 12 3.76 23.26 4.81
CA LYS A 12 2.52 24.01 4.57
C LYS A 12 2.63 24.86 3.31
N GLU A 13 3.77 25.49 3.07
CA GLU A 13 3.99 26.28 1.84
C GLU A 13 4.07 25.41 0.59
N ALA A 14 4.79 24.29 0.62
CA ALA A 14 4.88 23.37 -0.51
C ALA A 14 3.49 22.85 -0.95
N ILE A 15 2.66 22.47 0.03
CA ILE A 15 1.27 22.04 -0.21
C ILE A 15 0.43 23.18 -0.79
N LYS A 16 0.52 24.40 -0.21
CA LYS A 16 -0.24 25.58 -0.69
C LYS A 16 0.15 26.04 -2.09
N ASN A 17 1.41 25.85 -2.47
CA ASN A 17 1.95 26.26 -3.77
C ASN A 17 1.70 25.23 -4.89
N GLY A 18 0.94 24.17 -4.62
CA GLY A 18 0.62 23.14 -5.60
C GLY A 18 1.84 22.30 -6.02
N GLN A 19 2.89 22.25 -5.19
CA GLN A 19 4.01 21.35 -5.47
C GLN A 19 3.57 19.92 -5.19
N SER A 20 3.70 19.05 -6.20
CA SER A 20 3.37 17.62 -6.10
C SER A 20 4.39 16.82 -5.28
N TYR A 21 5.34 17.47 -4.60
CA TYR A 21 6.37 16.80 -3.83
C TYR A 21 6.88 17.68 -2.68
N ILE A 22 7.49 17.02 -1.69
CA ILE A 22 8.33 17.66 -0.66
C ILE A 22 9.76 17.17 -0.82
N GLN A 23 10.74 18.01 -0.49
CA GLN A 23 12.15 17.61 -0.46
C GLN A 23 12.65 17.63 0.98
N VAL A 24 13.33 16.55 1.38
CA VAL A 24 14.02 16.42 2.67
C VAL A 24 15.45 16.00 2.34
N ASP A 25 16.42 16.83 2.72
CA ASP A 25 17.83 16.70 2.33
C ASP A 25 18.01 16.52 0.81
N ASP A 26 18.56 15.38 0.39
CA ASP A 26 18.84 15.00 -0.99
C ASP A 26 17.71 14.17 -1.63
N LYS A 27 16.58 13.97 -0.93
CA LYS A 27 15.48 13.09 -1.37
C LYS A 27 14.19 13.86 -1.62
N LYS A 28 13.53 13.54 -2.73
CA LYS A 28 12.20 14.06 -3.10
C LYS A 28 11.13 13.00 -2.84
N TYR A 29 10.05 13.40 -2.20
CA TYR A 29 8.90 12.56 -1.88
C TYR A 29 7.66 13.13 -2.57
N LEU A 30 7.04 12.34 -3.44
CA LEU A 30 5.82 12.73 -4.14
C LEU A 30 4.64 12.81 -3.16
N LEU A 31 3.92 13.93 -3.16
CA LEU A 31 2.65 14.11 -2.49
C LEU A 31 1.54 13.61 -3.42
N LEU A 32 0.86 12.54 -3.01
CA LEU A 32 -0.28 11.99 -3.72
C LEU A 32 -1.52 12.23 -2.87
N GLU A 33 -2.54 12.84 -3.47
CA GLU A 33 -3.89 12.79 -2.92
C GLU A 33 -4.38 11.36 -3.09
N VAL A 34 -4.62 10.68 -1.97
CA VAL A 34 -5.23 9.35 -1.98
C VAL A 34 -6.73 9.58 -1.82
N ASP A 35 -7.46 9.46 -2.92
CA ASP A 35 -8.91 9.34 -2.83
C ASP A 35 -9.23 8.07 -2.05
N GLU A 36 -9.97 8.21 -0.95
CA GLU A 36 -10.58 7.07 -0.29
C GLU A 36 -11.59 6.48 -1.26
N ILE A 37 -11.21 5.41 -1.95
CA ILE A 37 -12.12 4.65 -2.80
C ILE A 37 -13.15 4.02 -1.86
N ASN A 38 -14.27 4.72 -1.64
CA ASN A 38 -15.44 4.23 -0.92
C ASN A 38 -16.22 3.17 -1.71
N GLN A 39 -15.71 2.74 -2.87
CA GLN A 39 -16.20 1.57 -3.55
C GLN A 39 -15.56 0.35 -2.89
N ASN A 40 -16.39 -0.47 -2.24
CA ASN A 40 -16.06 -1.84 -1.86
C ASN A 40 -15.88 -2.72 -3.12
N GLU A 41 -15.04 -2.31 -4.06
CA GLU A 41 -14.51 -3.17 -5.14
C GLU A 41 -13.37 -4.06 -4.63
N ASN A 42 -13.33 -4.27 -3.31
CA ASN A 42 -12.51 -5.32 -2.73
C ASN A 42 -12.94 -6.66 -3.32
N TYR A 43 -11.96 -7.51 -3.60
CA TYR A 43 -12.22 -8.88 -4.01
C TYR A 43 -13.09 -9.56 -2.95
N VAL A 44 -14.36 -9.83 -3.30
CA VAL A 44 -15.28 -10.56 -2.44
C VAL A 44 -15.00 -12.03 -2.63
N VAL A 45 -14.38 -12.64 -1.61
CA VAL A 45 -14.13 -14.08 -1.61
C VAL A 45 -15.47 -14.80 -1.44
N SER A 46 -16.00 -15.35 -2.53
CA SER A 46 -17.30 -16.05 -2.51
C SER A 46 -17.18 -17.54 -2.17
N ASP A 47 -15.98 -18.12 -2.33
CA ASP A 47 -15.72 -19.53 -2.02
C ASP A 47 -15.15 -19.69 -0.59
N PRO A 48 -15.84 -20.40 0.32
CA PRO A 48 -15.34 -20.65 1.68
C PRO A 48 -13.98 -21.37 1.73
N VAL A 49 -13.65 -22.17 0.71
CA VAL A 49 -12.35 -22.86 0.63
C VAL A 49 -11.25 -21.87 0.31
N GLU A 50 -11.51 -20.92 -0.58
CA GLU A 50 -10.59 -19.84 -0.91
C GLU A 50 -10.38 -18.90 0.29
N GLU A 51 -11.46 -18.51 0.95
CA GLU A 51 -11.42 -17.65 2.14
C GLU A 51 -10.51 -18.26 3.22
N LYS A 52 -10.68 -19.55 3.49
CA LYS A 52 -9.86 -20.28 4.45
C LYS A 52 -8.37 -20.29 4.06
N LYS A 53 -8.05 -20.46 2.77
CA LYS A 53 -6.65 -20.46 2.29
C LYS A 53 -6.01 -19.09 2.41
N LEU A 54 -6.75 -18.03 2.07
CA LEU A 54 -6.28 -16.65 2.19
C LEU A 54 -6.05 -16.28 3.65
N LEU A 55 -7.00 -16.61 4.54
CA LEU A 55 -6.85 -16.39 5.98
C LEU A 55 -5.68 -17.20 6.55
N ASP A 56 -5.48 -18.43 6.12
CA ASP A 56 -4.32 -19.23 6.54
C ASP A 56 -3.00 -18.59 6.07
N ALA A 57 -2.93 -18.08 4.84
CA ALA A 57 -1.74 -17.40 4.33
C ALA A 57 -1.46 -16.07 5.04
N LEU A 58 -2.49 -15.33 5.45
CA LEU A 58 -2.32 -14.08 6.21
C LEU A 58 -1.90 -14.32 7.66
N ASN A 59 -2.45 -15.35 8.30
CA ASN A 59 -2.26 -15.59 9.73
C ASN A 59 -1.07 -16.52 10.06
N LYS A 60 -0.56 -17.26 9.08
CA LYS A 60 0.63 -18.12 9.24
C LYS A 60 1.87 -17.41 8.69
N HIS A 61 3.04 -17.99 8.94
CA HIS A 61 4.28 -17.52 8.30
C HIS A 61 4.18 -17.73 6.79
N ASN A 62 4.04 -16.63 6.04
CA ASN A 62 4.01 -16.60 4.59
C ASN A 62 5.34 -16.04 4.07
N PRO A 63 6.34 -16.90 3.83
CA PRO A 63 7.66 -16.45 3.39
C PRO A 63 7.58 -15.88 1.97
N ILE A 64 8.37 -14.84 1.72
CA ILE A 64 8.57 -14.32 0.37
C ILE A 64 9.35 -15.39 -0.40
N LEU A 65 8.72 -15.94 -1.44
CA LEU A 65 9.35 -16.93 -2.31
C LEU A 65 10.38 -16.26 -3.23
N THR A 66 11.48 -16.96 -3.47
CA THR A 66 12.46 -16.60 -4.49
C THR A 66 11.94 -16.92 -5.88
N GLU A 67 12.51 -16.27 -6.89
CA GLU A 67 12.13 -16.48 -8.30
C GLU A 67 12.33 -17.93 -8.75
N ASP A 68 13.37 -18.61 -8.25
CA ASP A 68 13.62 -20.02 -8.50
C ASP A 68 12.53 -20.93 -7.90
N GLU A 69 12.06 -20.63 -6.70
CA GLU A 69 10.98 -21.37 -6.04
C GLU A 69 9.65 -21.19 -6.78
N ILE A 70 9.33 -19.96 -7.20
CA ILE A 70 8.15 -19.66 -8.02
C ILE A 70 8.22 -20.43 -9.33
N ASN A 71 9.35 -20.36 -10.04
CA ASN A 71 9.54 -21.05 -11.32
C ASN A 71 9.44 -22.57 -11.19
N LYS A 72 9.90 -23.14 -10.07
CA LYS A 72 9.79 -24.58 -9.80
C LYS A 72 8.35 -25.02 -9.53
N MET A 73 7.55 -24.19 -8.87
CA MET A 73 6.13 -24.47 -8.61
C MET A 73 5.25 -24.34 -9.87
N LEU A 74 5.62 -23.44 -10.78
CA LEU A 74 4.87 -23.19 -12.02
C LEU A 74 5.25 -24.13 -13.18
N LYS A 75 6.43 -24.74 -13.15
CA LYS A 75 6.83 -25.76 -14.13
C LYS A 75 6.08 -27.06 -13.84
N ARG A 76 5.09 -27.38 -14.70
CA ARG A 76 4.40 -28.67 -14.79
C ARG A 76 5.21 -29.68 -15.58
#